data_AF-A0A081QP32-F1
#
_entry.id   AF-A0A081QP32-F1
#
_cell.length_a   1.000
_cell.length_b   1.000
_cell.length_c   1.000
_cell.angle_alpha   90.00
_cell.angle_beta   90.00
_cell.angle_gamma   90.00
#
_symmetry.space_group_name_H-M   'P 1'
#
loop_
_entity.id
_entity.type
_entity.pdbx_description
1 polymer ?
#
loop_
_entity_poly.entity_id
_entity_poly.type
_entity_poly.pdbx_seq_one_letter_code
_entity_poly.pdbx_strand_id
1 'polypeptide(L)'
;MIQDDIWKKRQRLEECEDNYRRSCKKIENQYEEANYKFQQLRHMIDEKHRIISHSLDQLGGDTTEWRYQSNQLASNFSQQIEMAYRNRQGQLEQEEMKLEQEYKRQYRLLEDGLARAQEQQRRLEERGKK
;
A
#
# COMPACT_ATOMS: atom_id res chain seq x y z
N MET A 1 17.19 34.51 13.40
CA MET A 1 18.39 34.64 12.54
C MET A 1 18.21 33.82 11.26
N ILE A 2 18.91 34.14 10.16
CA ILE A 2 18.87 33.35 8.91
C ILE A 2 19.34 31.90 9.13
N GLN A 3 20.27 31.69 10.06
CA GLN A 3 20.73 30.37 10.46
C GLN A 3 19.61 29.53 11.10
N ASP A 4 18.73 30.13 11.91
CA ASP A 4 17.56 29.44 12.47
C ASP A 4 16.56 29.05 11.39
N ASP A 5 16.39 29.87 10.34
CA ASP A 5 15.48 29.58 9.23
C ASP A 5 16.01 28.42 8.39
N ILE A 6 17.32 28.37 8.12
CA ILE A 6 17.98 27.25 7.45
C ILE A 6 17.83 25.96 8.27
N TRP A 7 18.06 26.03 9.58
CA TRP A 7 17.89 24.88 10.47
C TRP A 7 16.44 24.37 10.45
N LYS A 8 15.45 25.25 10.59
CA LYS A 8 14.02 24.89 10.50
C LYS A 8 13.65 24.27 9.17
N LYS A 9 14.22 24.74 8.05
CA LYS A 9 13.97 24.17 6.71
C LYS A 9 14.57 22.78 6.57
N ARG A 10 15.76 22.53 7.11
CA ARG A 10 16.36 21.18 7.17
C ARG A 10 15.51 20.23 7.99
N GLN A 11 15.08 20.66 9.17
CA GLN A 11 14.19 19.85 10.00
C GLN A 11 12.90 19.48 9.26
N ARG A 12 12.31 20.42 8.50
CA ARG A 12 11.11 20.14 7.69
C ARG A 12 11.36 19.13 6.57
N LEU A 13 12.56 19.09 5.98
CA LEU A 13 12.93 18.06 5.00
C LEU A 13 12.99 16.68 5.66
N GLU A 14 13.65 16.58 6.81
CA GLU A 14 13.72 15.34 7.59
C GLU A 14 12.32 14.84 7.99
N GLU A 15 11.46 15.74 8.48
CA GLU A 15 10.06 15.42 8.81
C GLU A 15 9.26 14.96 7.58
N CYS A 16 9.51 15.56 6.40
CA CYS A 16 8.89 15.16 5.14
C CYS A 16 9.28 13.73 4.75
N GLU A 17 10.57 13.40 4.82
CA GLU A 17 11.11 12.05 4.56
C GLU A 17 10.59 11.02 5.55
N ASP A 18 10.54 11.35 6.84
CA ASP A 18 10.02 10.46 7.88
C ASP A 18 8.52 10.19 7.70
N ASN A 19 7.75 11.22 7.37
CA ASN A 19 6.32 11.07 7.10
C ASN A 19 6.07 10.20 5.86
N TYR A 20 6.87 10.38 4.80
CA TYR A 20 6.81 9.54 3.61
C TYR A 20 7.13 8.08 3.94
N ARG A 21 8.23 7.81 4.66
CA ARG A 21 8.62 6.45 5.09
C ARG A 21 7.53 5.78 5.92
N ARG A 22 6.94 6.49 6.89
CA ARG A 22 5.83 5.97 7.70
C ARG A 22 4.60 5.64 6.85
N SER A 23 4.31 6.47 5.86
CA SER A 23 3.17 6.27 4.95
C SER A 23 3.40 5.08 4.02
N CYS A 24 4.62 4.91 3.49
CA CYS A 24 5.00 3.72 2.73
C CYS A 24 4.82 2.44 3.57
N LYS A 25 5.28 2.46 4.83
CA LYS A 25 5.12 1.28 5.71
C LYS A 25 3.65 0.94 5.98
N LYS A 26 2.77 1.94 6.05
CA LYS A 26 1.33 1.69 6.18
C LYS A 26 0.76 1.00 4.93
N ILE A 27 1.15 1.42 3.73
CA ILE A 27 0.73 0.80 2.48
C ILE A 27 1.24 -0.65 2.41
N GLU A 28 2.51 -0.89 2.75
CA GLU A 28 3.10 -2.23 2.81
C GLU A 28 2.31 -3.15 3.75
N ASN A 29 2.00 -2.69 4.96
CA ASN A 29 1.18 -3.45 5.91
C ASN A 29 -0.22 -3.75 5.35
N GLN A 30 -0.81 -2.84 4.58
CA GLN A 30 -2.11 -3.07 3.95
C GLN A 30 -2.04 -4.12 2.83
N TYR A 31 -0.94 -4.19 2.07
CA TYR A 31 -0.71 -5.29 1.13
C TYR A 31 -0.60 -6.64 1.85
N GLU A 32 0.18 -6.69 2.92
CA GLU A 32 0.34 -7.90 3.74
C GLU A 32 -1.00 -8.36 4.31
N GLU A 33 -1.78 -7.45 4.88
CA GLU A 33 -3.10 -7.74 5.44
C GLU A 33 -4.07 -8.25 4.36
N ALA A 34 -4.09 -7.60 3.19
CA ALA A 34 -4.94 -8.01 2.07
C ALA A 34 -4.55 -9.41 1.56
N ASN A 35 -3.26 -9.69 1.44
CA ASN A 35 -2.77 -11.00 1.02
C ASN A 35 -3.13 -12.07 2.06
N TYR A 36 -2.91 -11.79 3.35
CA TYR A 36 -3.26 -12.70 4.43
C TYR A 36 -4.75 -13.08 4.39
N LYS A 37 -5.64 -12.09 4.30
CA LYS A 37 -7.09 -12.33 4.18
C LYS A 37 -7.45 -13.12 2.92
N PHE A 38 -6.82 -12.81 1.79
CA PHE A 38 -7.03 -13.55 0.55
C PHE A 38 -6.65 -15.04 0.69
N GLN A 39 -5.48 -15.33 1.27
CA GLN A 39 -5.04 -16.71 1.50
C GLN A 39 -5.98 -17.45 2.46
N GLN A 40 -6.44 -16.79 3.53
CA GLN A 40 -7.41 -17.38 4.45
C GLN A 40 -8.71 -17.76 3.74
N LEU A 41 -9.29 -16.84 2.96
CA LEU A 41 -10.54 -17.10 2.24
C LEU A 41 -10.37 -18.22 1.21
N ARG A 42 -9.25 -18.23 0.49
CA ARG A 42 -8.92 -19.30 -0.46
C ARG A 42 -8.85 -20.66 0.23
N HIS A 43 -8.15 -20.73 1.36
CA HIS A 43 -8.05 -21.96 2.14
C HIS A 43 -9.41 -22.45 2.63
N MET A 44 -10.26 -21.54 3.12
CA MET A 44 -11.61 -21.88 3.57
C MET A 44 -12.47 -22.44 2.44
N ILE A 45 -12.41 -21.86 1.23
CA ILE A 45 -13.17 -22.36 0.08
C ILE A 45 -12.71 -23.78 -0.26
N ASP A 46 -11.39 -24.00 -0.35
CA ASP A 46 -10.82 -25.31 -0.66
C ASP A 46 -11.21 -26.36 0.40
N GLU A 47 -11.14 -26.00 1.69
CA GLU A 47 -11.51 -26.88 2.79
C GLU A 47 -13.00 -27.25 2.73
N LYS A 48 -13.90 -26.26 2.60
CA LYS A 48 -15.34 -26.50 2.54
C LYS A 48 -15.72 -27.33 1.32
N HIS A 49 -15.10 -27.07 0.17
CA HIS A 49 -15.34 -27.84 -1.04
C HIS A 49 -14.90 -29.31 -0.90
N ARG A 50 -13.75 -29.57 -0.24
CA ARG A 50 -13.29 -30.93 0.09
C ARG A 50 -14.25 -31.64 1.04
N ILE A 51 -14.71 -30.97 2.09
CA ILE A 51 -15.69 -31.54 3.04
C ILE A 51 -16.98 -31.93 2.31
N ILE A 52 -17.52 -31.05 1.47
CA ILE A 52 -18.73 -31.35 0.70
C ILE A 52 -18.50 -32.54 -0.24
N SER A 53 -17.39 -32.55 -0.97
CA SER A 53 -17.05 -33.65 -1.89
C SER A 53 -16.99 -34.99 -1.15
N HIS A 54 -16.34 -35.02 0.02
CA HIS A 54 -16.26 -36.21 0.84
C HIS A 54 -17.63 -36.66 1.35
N SER A 55 -18.48 -35.75 1.80
CA SER A 55 -19.85 -36.07 2.22
C SER A 55 -20.69 -36.64 1.06
N LEU A 56 -20.50 -36.12 -0.15
CA LEU A 56 -21.18 -36.65 -1.35
C LEU A 56 -20.66 -38.04 -1.74
N ASP A 57 -19.38 -38.36 -1.52
CA ASP A 57 -18.84 -39.71 -1.72
C ASP A 57 -19.50 -40.72 -0.76
N GLN A 58 -19.86 -40.29 0.46
CA GLN A 58 -20.41 -41.17 1.51
C GLN A 58 -21.92 -41.42 1.39
N LEU A 59 -22.69 -40.56 0.72
CA LEU A 59 -24.15 -40.64 0.70
C LEU A 59 -24.71 -41.88 -0.02
N GLY A 60 -23.97 -42.43 -0.99
CA GLY A 60 -24.43 -43.53 -1.84
C GLY A 60 -25.56 -43.11 -2.80
N GLY A 61 -25.45 -43.46 -4.08
CA GLY A 61 -26.39 -43.04 -5.12
C GLY A 61 -25.87 -41.90 -6.01
N ASP A 62 -26.72 -41.39 -6.90
CA ASP A 62 -26.33 -40.36 -7.85
C ASP A 62 -26.22 -38.99 -7.18
N THR A 63 -25.00 -38.45 -7.14
CA THR A 63 -24.67 -37.14 -6.57
C THR A 63 -24.22 -36.13 -7.62
N THR A 64 -24.39 -36.44 -8.91
CA THR A 64 -23.84 -35.66 -10.04
C THR A 64 -24.25 -34.19 -9.99
N GLU A 65 -25.54 -33.91 -9.78
CA GLU A 65 -26.05 -32.54 -9.71
C GLU A 65 -25.48 -31.77 -8.52
N TRP A 66 -25.43 -32.41 -7.34
CA TRP A 66 -24.87 -31.79 -6.14
C TRP A 66 -23.37 -31.50 -6.27
N ARG A 67 -22.61 -32.37 -6.95
CA ARG A 67 -21.20 -32.14 -7.26
C ARG A 67 -21.04 -30.97 -8.21
N TYR A 68 -21.86 -30.90 -9.26
CA TYR A 68 -21.85 -29.80 -10.20
C TYR A 68 -22.11 -28.47 -9.49
N GLN A 69 -23.15 -28.40 -8.66
CA GLN A 69 -23.47 -27.19 -7.88
C GLN A 69 -22.36 -26.82 -6.90
N SER A 70 -21.76 -27.79 -6.21
CA SER A 70 -20.62 -27.54 -5.31
C SER A 70 -19.41 -26.97 -6.04
N ASN A 71 -19.07 -27.54 -7.20
CA ASN A 71 -17.97 -27.06 -8.05
C ASN A 71 -18.22 -25.63 -8.53
N GLN A 72 -19.45 -25.34 -8.99
CA GLN A 72 -19.84 -24.00 -9.43
C GLN A 72 -19.72 -22.98 -8.29
N LEU A 73 -20.20 -23.31 -7.10
CA LEU A 73 -20.07 -22.43 -5.93
C LEU A 73 -18.60 -22.17 -5.58
N ALA A 74 -17.77 -23.22 -5.48
CA ALA A 74 -16.35 -23.07 -5.17
C ALA A 74 -15.63 -22.21 -6.23
N SER A 75 -15.91 -22.44 -7.52
CA SER A 75 -15.35 -21.65 -8.62
C SER A 75 -15.79 -20.18 -8.54
N ASN A 76 -17.08 -19.92 -8.34
CA ASN A 76 -17.63 -18.57 -8.26
C ASN A 76 -17.02 -17.77 -7.10
N PHE A 77 -16.94 -18.37 -5.91
CA PHE A 77 -16.33 -17.72 -4.76
C PHE A 77 -14.83 -17.47 -4.98
N SER A 78 -14.10 -18.44 -5.50
CA SER A 78 -12.67 -18.29 -5.82
C SER A 78 -12.42 -17.12 -6.78
N GLN A 79 -13.21 -17.00 -7.85
CA GLN A 79 -13.12 -15.90 -8.80
C GLN A 79 -13.45 -14.55 -8.13
N GLN A 80 -14.49 -14.49 -7.30
CA GLN A 80 -14.87 -13.26 -6.62
C GLN A 80 -13.78 -12.76 -5.67
N ILE A 81 -13.18 -13.66 -4.87
CA ILE A 81 -12.11 -13.26 -3.94
C ILE A 81 -10.83 -12.85 -4.70
N GLU A 82 -10.52 -13.48 -5.83
CA GLU A 82 -9.38 -13.11 -6.66
C GLU A 82 -9.56 -11.73 -7.29
N MET A 83 -10.74 -11.45 -7.83
CA MET A 83 -11.08 -10.12 -8.35
C MET A 83 -11.03 -9.07 -7.25
N ALA A 84 -11.61 -9.34 -6.07
CA ALA A 84 -11.59 -8.41 -4.95
C ALA A 84 -10.15 -8.11 -4.48
N TYR A 85 -9.30 -9.14 -4.41
CA TYR A 85 -7.90 -8.99 -4.05
C TYR A 85 -7.13 -8.15 -5.08
N ARG A 86 -7.26 -8.45 -6.37
CA ARG A 86 -6.64 -7.66 -7.46
C ARG A 86 -7.11 -6.21 -7.47
N ASN A 87 -8.40 -5.98 -7.26
CA ASN A 87 -8.96 -4.63 -7.16
C ASN A 87 -8.33 -3.87 -5.99
N ARG A 88 -8.15 -4.52 -4.83
CA ARG A 88 -7.49 -3.90 -3.68
C ARG A 88 -6.01 -3.63 -3.96
N GLN A 89 -5.30 -4.55 -4.61
CA GLN A 89 -3.91 -4.32 -5.03
C GLN A 89 -3.80 -3.08 -5.94
N GLY A 90 -4.66 -2.98 -6.95
CA GLY A 90 -4.66 -1.81 -7.84
C GLY A 90 -5.01 -0.49 -7.14
N GLN A 91 -5.87 -0.51 -6.12
CA GLN A 91 -6.11 0.67 -5.28
C GLN A 91 -4.86 1.08 -4.51
N LEU A 92 -4.17 0.12 -3.89
CA LEU A 92 -2.94 0.37 -3.15
C LEU A 92 -1.82 0.90 -4.04
N GLU A 93 -1.69 0.40 -5.28
CA GLU A 93 -0.72 0.90 -6.26
C GLU A 93 -1.00 2.37 -6.60
N GLN A 94 -2.27 2.74 -6.76
CA GLN A 94 -2.67 4.13 -6.99
C GLN A 94 -2.41 5.02 -5.76
N GLU A 95 -2.66 4.52 -4.55
CA GLU A 95 -2.35 5.22 -3.30
C GLU A 95 -0.84 5.47 -3.17
N GLU A 96 -0.01 4.47 -3.47
CA GLU A 96 1.46 4.56 -3.47
C GLU A 96 1.96 5.58 -4.50
N MET A 97 1.47 5.50 -5.73
CA MET A 97 1.84 6.46 -6.78
C MET A 97 1.49 7.90 -6.39
N LYS A 98 0.31 8.14 -5.82
CA LYS A 98 -0.10 9.47 -5.34
C LYS A 98 0.78 9.94 -4.19
N LEU A 99 1.08 9.06 -3.25
CA LEU A 99 1.95 9.34 -2.12
C LEU A 99 3.35 9.75 -2.60
N GLU A 100 3.93 9.00 -3.54
CA GLU A 100 5.25 9.29 -4.12
C GLU A 100 5.27 10.64 -4.85
N GLN A 101 4.24 10.93 -5.66
CA GLN A 101 4.13 12.20 -6.38
C GLN A 101 4.05 13.39 -5.42
N GLU A 102 3.20 13.29 -4.40
CA GLU A 102 3.04 14.37 -3.42
C GLU A 102 4.30 14.55 -2.58
N TYR A 103 4.95 13.46 -2.16
CA TYR A 103 6.25 13.51 -1.49
C TYR A 103 7.30 14.22 -2.34
N LYS A 104 7.50 13.80 -3.60
CA LYS A 104 8.46 14.43 -4.53
C LYS A 104 8.18 15.91 -4.72
N ARG A 105 6.92 16.30 -4.81
CA ARG A 105 6.50 17.70 -4.94
C ARG A 105 6.84 18.50 -3.68
N GLN A 106 6.48 18.00 -2.49
CA GLN A 106 6.76 18.68 -1.23
C GLN A 106 8.27 18.79 -0.97
N TYR A 107 9.01 17.71 -1.23
CA TYR A 107 10.45 17.67 -1.06
C TYR A 107 11.15 18.75 -1.89
N ARG A 108 10.85 18.83 -3.20
CA ARG A 108 11.41 19.86 -4.09
C ARG A 108 11.13 21.27 -3.61
N LEU A 109 9.91 21.56 -3.15
CA LEU A 109 9.55 22.88 -2.63
C LEU A 109 10.36 23.26 -1.38
N LEU A 110 10.59 22.29 -0.49
CA LEU A 110 11.39 22.49 0.71
C LEU A 110 12.88 22.65 0.37
N GLU A 111 13.40 21.85 -0.57
CA GLU A 111 14.76 21.92 -1.08
C GLU A 111 15.05 23.27 -1.75
N ASP A 112 14.17 23.73 -2.66
CA ASP A 112 14.25 25.05 -3.28
C ASP A 112 14.18 26.19 -2.24
N GLY A 113 13.38 25.99 -1.19
CA GLY A 113 13.28 26.92 -0.06
C GLY A 113 14.58 27.00 0.73
N LEU A 114 15.23 25.86 0.96
CA LEU A 114 16.50 25.75 1.68
C LEU A 114 17.64 26.37 0.86
N ALA A 115 17.73 26.03 -0.43
CA ALA A 115 18.76 26.57 -1.32
C ALA A 115 18.72 28.10 -1.39
N ARG A 116 17.52 28.68 -1.48
CA ARG A 116 17.33 30.15 -1.45
C ARG A 116 17.78 30.78 -0.13
N ALA A 117 17.47 30.15 1.01
CA ALA A 117 17.90 30.64 2.31
C ALA A 117 19.43 30.59 2.48
N GLN A 118 20.07 29.52 2.02
CA GLN A 118 21.53 29.37 2.02
C GLN A 118 22.21 30.40 1.12
N GLU A 119 21.63 30.67 -0.06
CA GLU A 119 22.13 31.70 -0.97
C GLU A 119 22.06 33.11 -0.35
N GLN A 120 20.95 33.43 0.33
CA GLN A 120 20.83 34.70 1.05
C GLN A 120 21.86 34.82 2.17
N GLN A 121 22.12 33.75 2.92
CA GLN A 121 23.17 33.73 3.93
C GLN A 121 24.54 34.05 3.33
N ARG A 122 24.94 33.36 2.25
CA ARG A 122 26.22 33.59 1.57
C ARG A 122 26.41 35.04 1.14
N ARG A 123 25.37 35.64 0.55
CA ARG A 123 25.41 37.06 0.11
C ARG A 123 25.58 38.03 1.27
N LEU A 124 25.00 37.75 2.44
CA LEU A 124 25.16 38.59 3.62
C LEU A 124 26.55 38.45 4.23
N GLU A 125 27.10 37.23 4.26
CA GLU A 125 28.47 36.98 4.69
C GLU A 125 29.50 37.66 3.77
N GLU A 126 29.27 37.66 2.46
CA GLU A 126 30.12 38.38 1.49
C GLU A 126 30.04 39.90 1.65
N ARG A 127 28.85 40.45 1.95
CA ARG A 127 28.67 41.89 2.20
C ARG A 127 29.26 42.34 3.53
N GLY A 128 29.25 41.51 4.56
CA GLY A 128 29.86 41.79 5.86
C GLY A 128 31.39 41.65 5.90
N LYS A 129 31.99 41.09 4.85
CA LYS A 129 33.45 40.98 4.67
C LYS A 129 34.06 42.12 3.84
N LYS A 130 33.24 43.04 3.32
CA LYS A 130 33.67 44.30 2.68
C LYS A 130 33.57 45.45 3.67
#